data_AF-A0A0K1EAF7-F1
#
_entry.id   AF-A0A0K1EAF7-F1
#
_cell.length_a   1.000
_cell.length_b   1.000
_cell.length_c   1.000
_cell.angle_alpha   90.00
_cell.angle_beta   90.00
_cell.angle_gamma   90.00
#
_symmetry.space_group_name_H-M   'P 1'
#
loop_
_entity.id
_entity.type
_entity.pdbx_description
1 polymer ?
#
loop_
_entity_poly.entity_id
_entity_poly.type
_entity_poly.pdbx_seq_one_letter_code
_entity_poly.pdbx_strand_id
1 'polypeptide(L)'
;MITHPSKASNDTRGCPDATLLHVQTALTTVWDGAWSQLLERVGVHFSRSDVRTHTGAYLKGLLSPVDRKNGWQLAEVVGDQIPYALQHLLGRARWDADAVRDDLRGYVVDHLGDPSGMLVIDETGFLKKGTHSAGVQRQYSGMAGRIENSQVGVFLAYATPHGHTFINRALYLPASWLDDRGRCERAGIPADATFATKPQLALQMLKRALDAGVTAAWVVGDEVYGQDSKVRRWLEERRQPYVLAVSSQHRIWRDFRRLKLSELVDQIPAKEWHRLSAGNGSKEPRWYDWAYACCEGPEPKSWQCGILFRRSVTDPSDVTYYVVGAIAPILLRALACAAGSRWTIEESFESAKGDVGLDHYEVRSWTGWYRHVTLALWAHALPDGPASRCRRRSAEKKKVRFTRSRRSAAPVDGPRGPTSALVAPLERAS
;
A
#
# COMPACT_ATOMS: atom_id res chain seq x y z
N MET A 1 67.55 1.57 -40.07
CA MET A 1 66.45 0.60 -39.86
C MET A 1 65.92 0.81 -38.44
N ILE A 2 64.94 1.71 -38.28
CA ILE A 2 63.50 1.42 -38.10
C ILE A 2 63.16 0.91 -36.68
N THR A 3 62.72 1.87 -35.84
CA THR A 3 61.65 1.87 -34.81
C THR A 3 61.48 0.74 -33.78
N HIS A 4 61.54 1.07 -32.47
CA HIS A 4 60.38 1.41 -31.60
C HIS A 4 60.78 1.44 -30.11
N PRO A 5 60.20 2.35 -29.27
CA PRO A 5 60.30 2.29 -27.82
C PRO A 5 59.12 1.52 -27.20
N SER A 6 59.41 0.68 -26.18
CA SER A 6 58.42 -0.11 -25.44
C SER A 6 57.86 0.66 -24.24
N LYS A 7 56.55 0.46 -24.02
CA LYS A 7 55.61 1.18 -23.17
C LYS A 7 55.89 1.07 -21.66
N ALA A 8 55.67 2.18 -20.97
CA ALA A 8 55.44 2.23 -19.52
C ALA A 8 54.04 1.66 -19.18
N SER A 9 53.97 0.78 -18.19
CA SER A 9 52.74 0.25 -17.62
C SER A 9 52.08 1.32 -16.74
N ASN A 10 50.91 1.79 -17.15
CA ASN A 10 50.09 2.71 -16.38
C ASN A 10 49.21 1.89 -15.41
N ASP A 11 49.66 1.75 -14.16
CA ASP A 11 48.89 1.19 -13.05
C ASP A 11 47.80 2.21 -12.66
N THR A 12 46.63 2.10 -13.28
CA THR A 12 45.43 2.84 -12.88
C THR A 12 44.69 2.04 -11.82
N ARG A 13 45.16 2.15 -10.58
CA ARG A 13 44.34 1.87 -9.40
C ARG A 13 43.11 2.77 -9.46
N GLY A 14 41.98 2.19 -9.83
CA GLY A 14 40.69 2.85 -9.88
C GLY A 14 40.35 3.43 -8.51
N CYS A 15 40.37 4.76 -8.42
CA CYS A 15 39.75 5.48 -7.32
C CYS A 15 38.23 5.20 -7.38
N PRO A 16 37.58 4.75 -6.29
CA PRO A 16 36.13 4.59 -6.31
C PRO A 16 35.50 5.92 -6.68
N ASP A 17 34.64 5.89 -7.71
CA ASP A 17 33.92 7.04 -8.26
C ASP A 17 33.34 7.86 -7.09
N ALA A 18 33.84 9.08 -6.90
CA ALA A 18 33.46 9.96 -5.78
C ALA A 18 31.94 10.17 -5.73
N THR A 19 31.25 9.99 -6.85
CA THR A 19 29.78 10.01 -6.94
C THR A 19 29.14 8.85 -6.17
N LEU A 20 29.68 7.63 -6.25
CA LEU A 20 29.20 6.46 -5.51
C LEU A 20 29.49 6.60 -4.01
N LEU A 21 30.65 7.14 -3.64
CA LEU A 21 31.02 7.36 -2.24
C LEU A 21 30.12 8.42 -1.57
N HIS A 22 29.82 9.53 -2.28
CA HIS A 22 28.90 10.56 -1.78
C HIS A 22 27.46 10.06 -1.68
N VAL A 23 26.98 9.27 -2.64
CA VAL A 23 25.64 8.66 -2.57
C VAL A 23 25.55 7.68 -1.40
N GLN A 24 26.58 6.84 -1.19
CA GLN A 24 26.59 5.87 -0.10
C GLN A 24 26.69 6.52 1.29
N THR A 25 27.48 7.60 1.41
CA THR A 25 27.60 8.39 2.65
C THR A 25 26.33 9.19 2.95
N ALA A 26 25.66 9.74 1.93
CA ALA A 26 24.37 10.41 2.09
C ALA A 26 23.26 9.42 2.50
N LEU A 27 23.28 8.19 1.96
CA LEU A 27 22.33 7.13 2.31
C LEU A 27 22.50 6.63 3.75
N THR A 28 23.73 6.43 4.23
CA THR A 28 23.98 6.08 5.64
C THR A 28 23.55 7.21 6.58
N THR A 29 23.81 8.48 6.23
CA THR A 29 23.41 9.62 7.08
C THR A 29 21.89 9.77 7.19
N VAL A 30 21.15 9.57 6.08
CA VAL A 30 19.67 9.60 6.08
C VAL A 30 19.11 8.43 6.90
N TRP A 31 19.72 7.26 6.80
CA TRP A 31 19.35 6.09 7.61
C TRP A 31 19.57 6.32 9.10
N ASP A 32 20.74 6.80 9.50
CA ASP A 32 21.09 7.03 10.90
C ASP A 32 20.20 8.12 11.53
N GLY A 33 19.86 9.15 10.77
CA GLY A 33 18.90 10.18 11.19
C GLY A 33 17.48 9.63 11.36
N ALA A 34 16.95 8.90 10.38
CA ALA A 34 15.63 8.31 10.45
C ALA A 34 15.51 7.24 11.56
N TRP A 35 16.58 6.47 11.77
CA TRP A 35 16.68 5.48 12.83
C TRP A 35 16.70 6.12 14.22
N SER A 36 17.43 7.23 14.38
CA SER A 36 17.47 7.98 15.65
C SER A 36 16.12 8.60 15.95
N GLN A 37 15.48 9.24 14.96
CA GLN A 37 14.15 9.83 15.10
C GLN A 37 13.09 8.77 15.45
N LEU A 38 13.17 7.59 14.84
CA LEU A 38 12.32 6.45 15.19
C LEU A 38 12.46 6.10 16.68
N LEU A 39 13.69 5.81 17.13
CA LEU A 39 13.95 5.37 18.49
C LEU A 39 13.62 6.44 19.54
N GLU A 40 13.79 7.72 19.21
CA GLU A 40 13.37 8.84 20.05
C GLU A 40 11.85 8.89 20.15
N ARG A 41 11.15 8.85 19.01
CA ARG A 41 9.69 8.91 18.93
C ARG A 41 9.04 7.77 19.72
N VAL A 42 9.40 6.52 19.41
CA VAL A 42 8.80 5.37 20.11
C VAL A 42 9.39 5.17 21.52
N GLY A 43 10.55 5.77 21.79
CA GLY A 43 11.31 5.67 23.04
C GLY A 43 10.49 5.98 24.28
N VAL A 44 9.58 6.96 24.17
CA VAL A 44 8.71 7.41 25.27
C VAL A 44 7.74 6.33 25.75
N HIS A 45 7.45 5.32 24.92
CA HIS A 45 6.54 4.23 25.24
C HIS A 45 7.20 3.06 25.97
N PHE A 46 8.51 3.15 26.22
CA PHE A 46 9.29 2.10 26.86
C PHE A 46 9.88 2.63 28.18
N SER A 47 9.32 2.18 29.31
CA SER A 47 9.77 2.63 30.63
C SER A 47 11.20 2.21 30.96
N ARG A 48 11.66 1.07 30.44
CA ARG A 48 12.99 0.53 30.71
C ARG A 48 13.91 0.67 29.48
N SER A 49 15.16 1.04 29.73
CA SER A 49 16.18 1.22 28.68
C SER A 49 16.51 -0.07 27.94
N ASP A 50 16.51 -1.22 28.63
CA ASP A 50 16.70 -2.53 28.01
C ASP A 50 15.63 -2.84 26.95
N VAL A 51 14.36 -2.53 27.22
CA VAL A 51 13.27 -2.72 26.25
C VAL A 51 13.48 -1.82 25.02
N ARG A 52 13.93 -0.58 25.19
CA ARG A 52 14.28 0.32 24.05
C ARG A 52 15.38 -0.27 23.19
N THR A 53 16.46 -0.73 23.81
CA THR A 53 17.58 -1.36 23.10
C THR A 53 17.12 -2.58 22.31
N HIS A 54 16.33 -3.47 22.94
CA HIS A 54 15.82 -4.66 22.25
C HIS A 54 14.79 -4.34 21.16
N THR A 55 14.01 -3.26 21.28
CA THR A 55 13.15 -2.78 20.18
C THR A 55 13.99 -2.41 18.96
N GLY A 56 15.07 -1.65 19.17
CA GLY A 56 16.01 -1.31 18.10
C GLY A 56 16.67 -2.55 17.50
N ALA A 57 17.14 -3.49 18.33
CA ALA A 57 17.69 -4.75 17.87
C ALA A 57 16.67 -5.55 17.03
N TYR A 58 15.43 -5.69 17.52
CA TYR A 58 14.37 -6.41 16.83
C TYR A 58 14.08 -5.81 15.45
N LEU A 59 13.94 -4.48 15.36
CA LEU A 59 13.73 -3.77 14.10
C LEU A 59 14.92 -3.96 13.13
N LYS A 60 16.17 -3.91 13.61
CA LYS A 60 17.35 -4.23 12.79
C LYS A 60 17.29 -5.66 12.26
N GLY A 61 16.90 -6.60 13.11
CA GLY A 61 16.68 -7.98 12.72
C GLY A 61 15.62 -8.11 11.60
N LEU A 62 14.48 -7.42 11.72
CA LEU A 62 13.43 -7.43 10.69
C LEU A 62 13.93 -6.86 9.35
N LEU A 63 14.77 -5.82 9.39
CA LEU A 63 15.34 -5.15 8.21
C LEU A 63 16.56 -5.86 7.61
N SER A 64 17.12 -6.85 8.32
CA SER A 64 18.31 -7.59 7.89
C SER A 64 18.05 -8.43 6.62
N PRO A 65 19.08 -8.99 5.97
CA PRO A 65 18.89 -9.87 4.81
C PRO A 65 18.49 -11.31 5.18
N VAL A 66 18.27 -11.64 6.45
CA VAL A 66 17.98 -13.04 6.84
C VAL A 66 16.66 -13.52 6.22
N ASP A 67 16.66 -14.72 5.62
CA ASP A 67 15.53 -15.22 4.82
C ASP A 67 14.22 -15.32 5.62
N ARG A 68 14.31 -15.76 6.88
CA ARG A 68 13.15 -15.93 7.75
C ARG A 68 13.33 -15.15 9.05
N LYS A 69 12.30 -14.39 9.43
CA LYS A 69 12.32 -13.48 10.58
C LYS A 69 11.77 -14.15 11.84
N ASN A 70 12.24 -15.36 12.15
CA ASN A 70 11.83 -16.08 13.36
C ASN A 70 12.70 -15.68 14.57
N GLY A 71 12.32 -16.11 15.79
CA GLY A 71 13.01 -15.66 16.99
C GLY A 71 14.52 -15.96 17.01
N TRP A 72 14.91 -17.15 16.54
CA TRP A 72 16.31 -17.60 16.53
C TRP A 72 17.17 -16.85 15.52
N GLN A 73 16.68 -16.73 14.29
CA GLN A 73 17.40 -16.03 13.23
C GLN A 73 17.56 -14.53 13.55
N LEU A 74 16.52 -13.93 14.15
CA LEU A 74 16.61 -12.54 14.59
C LEU A 74 17.60 -12.37 15.75
N ALA A 75 17.67 -13.33 16.68
CA ALA A 75 18.63 -13.32 17.78
C ALA A 75 20.08 -13.38 17.27
N GLU A 76 20.35 -14.29 16.34
CA GLU A 76 21.67 -14.44 15.71
C GLU A 76 22.11 -13.15 15.01
N VAL A 77 21.20 -12.53 14.24
CA VAL A 77 21.48 -11.27 13.53
C VAL A 77 21.86 -10.14 14.49
N VAL A 78 21.26 -10.09 15.68
CA VAL A 78 21.54 -9.03 16.66
C VAL A 78 22.65 -9.39 17.64
N GLY A 79 23.27 -10.56 17.49
CA GLY A 79 24.38 -11.03 18.33
C GLY A 79 23.96 -11.71 19.65
N ASP A 80 22.67 -12.01 19.82
CA ASP A 80 22.16 -12.72 20.99
C ASP A 80 22.41 -14.24 20.85
N GLN A 81 22.85 -14.87 21.94
CA GLN A 81 23.07 -16.33 21.98
C GLN A 81 21.75 -17.13 21.92
N ILE A 82 20.65 -16.54 22.41
CA ILE A 82 19.34 -17.18 22.51
C ILE A 82 18.22 -16.15 22.26
N PRO A 83 17.04 -16.56 21.79
CA PRO A 83 15.95 -15.64 21.42
C PRO A 83 15.19 -15.03 22.60
N TYR A 84 15.65 -15.26 23.83
CA TYR A 84 14.89 -14.93 25.05
C TYR A 84 14.58 -13.44 25.17
N ALA A 85 15.53 -12.56 24.84
CA ALA A 85 15.36 -11.12 24.93
C ALA A 85 14.28 -10.61 23.94
N LEU A 86 14.32 -11.09 22.70
CA LEU A 86 13.32 -10.77 21.67
C LEU A 86 11.94 -11.34 22.03
N GLN A 87 11.88 -12.56 22.57
CA GLN A 87 10.64 -13.15 23.07
C GLN A 87 10.09 -12.39 24.29
N HIS A 88 10.97 -11.89 25.16
CA HIS A 88 10.58 -11.05 26.29
C HIS A 88 9.99 -9.73 25.79
N LEU A 89 10.63 -9.05 24.83
CA LEU A 89 10.13 -7.82 24.21
C LEU A 89 8.69 -7.98 23.69
N LEU A 90 8.42 -9.04 22.93
CA LEU A 90 7.10 -9.27 22.34
C LEU A 90 6.08 -9.79 23.35
N GLY A 91 6.48 -10.68 24.25
CA GLY A 91 5.53 -11.41 25.10
C GLY A 91 5.29 -10.81 26.49
N ARG A 92 6.33 -10.28 27.14
CA ARG A 92 6.35 -10.06 28.60
C ARG A 92 6.73 -8.63 29.01
N ALA A 93 7.49 -7.91 28.19
CA ALA A 93 7.85 -6.53 28.45
C ALA A 93 6.59 -5.66 28.58
N ARG A 94 6.68 -4.54 29.29
CA ARG A 94 5.57 -3.57 29.43
C ARG A 94 5.79 -2.40 28.47
N TRP A 95 4.94 -2.33 27.44
CA TRP A 95 4.85 -1.21 26.50
C TRP A 95 3.54 -1.33 25.71
N ASP A 96 3.06 -0.19 25.22
CA ASP A 96 1.77 -0.04 24.54
C ASP A 96 1.94 -0.15 23.01
N ALA A 97 1.39 -1.21 22.43
CA ALA A 97 1.48 -1.47 20.99
C ALA A 97 0.52 -0.60 20.14
N ASP A 98 -0.47 0.01 20.77
CA ASP A 98 -1.39 0.96 20.14
C ASP A 98 -0.80 2.36 20.13
N ALA A 99 -0.16 2.79 21.21
CA ALA A 99 0.56 4.07 21.24
C ALA A 99 1.70 4.09 20.20
N VAL A 100 2.50 3.01 20.11
CA VAL A 100 3.54 2.86 19.08
C VAL A 100 2.94 2.80 17.65
N ARG A 101 1.67 2.40 17.49
CA ARG A 101 0.95 2.48 16.21
C ARG A 101 0.49 3.90 15.88
N ASP A 102 0.11 4.69 16.88
CA ASP A 102 -0.20 6.10 16.67
C ASP A 102 1.04 6.89 16.24
N ASP A 103 2.20 6.57 16.81
CA ASP A 103 3.49 7.11 16.35
C ASP A 103 3.80 6.72 14.91
N LEU A 104 3.53 5.46 14.51
CA LEU A 104 3.69 5.00 13.14
C LEU A 104 2.81 5.81 12.19
N ARG A 105 1.53 5.99 12.54
CA ARG A 105 0.60 6.80 11.76
C ARG A 105 1.14 8.22 11.58
N GLY A 106 1.59 8.86 12.67
CA GLY A 106 2.19 10.19 12.63
C GLY A 106 3.41 10.23 11.71
N TYR A 107 4.36 9.31 11.90
CA TYR A 107 5.56 9.20 11.07
C TYR A 107 5.23 9.04 9.58
N VAL A 108 4.28 8.18 9.24
CA VAL A 108 3.87 7.95 7.85
C VAL A 108 3.24 9.20 7.24
N VAL A 109 2.41 9.92 7.98
CA VAL A 109 1.83 11.19 7.50
C VAL A 109 2.91 12.26 7.34
N ASP A 110 3.85 12.37 8.28
CA ASP A 110 4.96 13.33 8.21
C ASP A 110 5.83 13.10 6.95
N HIS A 111 6.00 11.85 6.52
CA HIS A 111 6.92 11.49 5.43
C HIS A 111 6.24 11.26 4.07
N LEU A 112 4.99 10.80 4.05
CA LEU A 112 4.26 10.47 2.83
C LEU A 112 3.05 11.39 2.59
N GLY A 113 2.70 12.25 3.54
CA GLY A 113 1.55 13.15 3.50
C GLY A 113 1.42 13.89 2.18
N ASP A 114 0.23 13.84 1.58
CA ASP A 114 -0.06 14.48 0.29
C ASP A 114 -1.58 14.70 0.21
N PRO A 115 -2.07 15.81 -0.38
CA PRO A 115 -3.50 16.07 -0.55
C PRO A 115 -4.25 14.99 -1.34
N SER A 116 -3.56 14.22 -2.19
CA SER A 116 -4.10 13.09 -2.94
C SER A 116 -4.02 11.74 -2.22
N GLY A 117 -3.60 11.74 -0.95
CA GLY A 117 -3.43 10.53 -0.15
C GLY A 117 -4.71 9.71 -0.04
N MET A 118 -4.56 8.39 -0.03
CA MET A 118 -5.66 7.44 -0.02
C MET A 118 -5.54 6.50 1.17
N LEU A 119 -6.68 6.22 1.79
CA LEU A 119 -6.80 5.20 2.83
C LEU A 119 -7.31 3.92 2.18
N VAL A 120 -6.49 2.87 2.20
CA VAL A 120 -6.81 1.57 1.59
C VAL A 120 -7.03 0.55 2.70
N ILE A 121 -8.17 -0.14 2.66
CA ILE A 121 -8.56 -1.15 3.64
C ILE A 121 -8.53 -2.51 2.95
N ASP A 122 -7.85 -3.45 3.59
CA ASP A 122 -7.82 -4.84 3.14
C ASP A 122 -7.42 -5.75 4.30
N GLU A 123 -7.55 -7.06 4.11
CA GLU A 123 -7.16 -8.08 5.06
C GLU A 123 -6.09 -9.00 4.51
N THR A 124 -5.39 -9.67 5.43
CA THR A 124 -4.53 -10.77 5.02
C THR A 124 -4.52 -11.89 6.05
N GLY A 125 -4.41 -13.13 5.53
CA GLY A 125 -4.31 -14.34 6.31
C GLY A 125 -2.86 -14.70 6.64
N PHE A 126 -2.65 -15.23 7.84
CA PHE A 126 -1.39 -15.77 8.34
C PHE A 126 -1.60 -17.24 8.69
N LEU A 127 -0.95 -18.13 7.94
CA LEU A 127 -1.10 -19.57 8.14
C LEU A 127 -0.53 -19.99 9.49
N LYS A 128 -1.27 -20.83 10.22
CA LYS A 128 -0.87 -21.33 11.53
C LYS A 128 -1.18 -22.81 11.69
N LYS A 129 -0.34 -23.50 12.47
CA LYS A 129 -0.57 -24.87 12.90
C LYS A 129 -1.10 -24.88 14.34
N GLY A 130 -2.07 -25.76 14.62
CA GLY A 130 -2.69 -25.89 15.93
C GLY A 130 -3.76 -24.82 16.24
N THR A 131 -4.29 -24.86 17.46
CA THR A 131 -5.48 -24.08 17.86
C THR A 131 -5.19 -23.01 18.93
N HIS A 132 -3.92 -22.87 19.36
CA HIS A 132 -3.57 -22.07 20.54
C HIS A 132 -3.23 -20.60 20.24
N SER A 133 -2.94 -20.23 18.99
CA SER A 133 -2.64 -18.84 18.64
C SER A 133 -3.90 -17.98 18.61
N ALA A 134 -3.88 -16.81 19.24
CA ALA A 134 -5.04 -15.91 19.35
C ALA A 134 -5.75 -15.70 17.99
N GLY A 135 -7.07 -15.89 17.94
CA GLY A 135 -7.86 -15.70 16.71
C GLY A 135 -7.63 -16.73 15.60
N VAL A 136 -6.86 -17.81 15.84
CA VAL A 136 -6.68 -18.85 14.83
C VAL A 136 -7.95 -19.69 14.66
N GLN A 137 -8.39 -19.84 13.41
CA GLN A 137 -9.48 -20.73 13.02
C GLN A 137 -9.30 -21.17 11.56
N ARG A 138 -9.94 -22.28 11.17
CA ARG A 138 -10.17 -22.60 9.77
C ARG A 138 -11.08 -21.55 9.13
N GLN A 139 -10.50 -20.71 8.30
CA GLN A 139 -11.20 -19.65 7.58
C GLN A 139 -10.61 -19.50 6.17
N TYR A 140 -11.37 -18.89 5.28
CA TYR A 140 -10.88 -18.63 3.93
C TYR A 140 -9.65 -17.73 4.00
N SER A 141 -8.50 -18.27 3.55
CA SER A 141 -7.25 -17.54 3.49
C SER A 141 -7.02 -17.14 2.04
N GLY A 142 -7.16 -15.83 1.73
CA GLY A 142 -6.96 -15.31 0.38
C GLY A 142 -5.58 -15.68 -0.20
N MET A 143 -4.56 -15.75 0.64
CA MET A 143 -3.19 -16.17 0.25
C MET A 143 -3.09 -17.63 -0.17
N ALA A 144 -3.91 -18.52 0.42
CA ALA A 144 -3.87 -19.96 0.15
C ALA A 144 -4.94 -20.41 -0.87
N GLY A 145 -5.86 -19.51 -1.25
CA GLY A 145 -6.99 -19.80 -2.13
C GLY A 145 -7.95 -20.87 -1.59
N ARG A 146 -7.83 -21.23 -0.30
CA ARG A 146 -8.57 -22.33 0.33
C ARG A 146 -8.83 -22.09 1.81
N ILE A 147 -9.75 -22.86 2.37
CA ILE A 147 -10.08 -22.82 3.80
C ILE A 147 -8.94 -23.48 4.59
N GLU A 148 -8.13 -22.65 5.24
CA GLU A 148 -7.00 -23.08 6.05
C GLU A 148 -7.06 -22.52 7.46
N ASN A 149 -6.38 -23.21 8.37
CA ASN A 149 -6.19 -22.71 9.71
C ASN A 149 -5.25 -21.50 9.69
N SER A 150 -5.80 -20.32 9.99
CA SER A 150 -5.08 -19.06 9.87
C SER A 150 -5.57 -18.04 10.89
N GLN A 151 -4.70 -17.07 11.20
CA GLN A 151 -5.12 -15.80 11.79
C GLN A 151 -5.41 -14.83 10.66
N VAL A 152 -6.37 -13.92 10.81
CA VAL A 152 -6.64 -12.89 9.81
C VAL A 152 -6.46 -11.53 10.47
N GLY A 153 -5.65 -10.66 9.85
CA GLY A 153 -5.54 -9.26 10.26
C GLY A 153 -6.22 -8.36 9.24
N VAL A 154 -6.94 -7.35 9.73
CA VAL A 154 -7.43 -6.21 8.94
C VAL A 154 -6.40 -5.10 9.04
N PHE A 155 -6.07 -4.47 7.92
CA PHE A 155 -5.03 -3.47 7.80
C PHE A 155 -5.57 -2.19 7.14
N LEU A 156 -5.01 -1.06 7.55
CA LEU A 156 -5.25 0.24 6.92
C LEU A 156 -3.91 0.72 6.38
N ALA A 157 -3.82 0.87 5.06
CA ALA A 157 -2.69 1.48 4.39
C ALA A 157 -2.98 2.94 4.03
N TYR A 158 -1.92 3.74 4.02
CA TYR A 158 -1.90 5.09 3.50
C TYR A 158 -1.05 5.08 2.23
N ALA A 159 -1.65 5.47 1.10
CA ALA A 159 -1.03 5.43 -0.21
C ALA A 159 -1.05 6.82 -0.86
N THR A 160 0.11 7.29 -1.30
CA THR A 160 0.28 8.59 -1.98
C THR A 160 1.21 8.44 -3.19
N PRO A 161 1.35 9.46 -4.04
CA PRO A 161 2.34 9.45 -5.12
C PRO A 161 3.79 9.26 -4.63
N HIS A 162 4.05 9.51 -3.34
CA HIS A 162 5.35 9.34 -2.71
C HIS A 162 5.61 7.92 -2.22
N GLY A 163 4.61 7.05 -2.14
CA GLY A 163 4.77 5.69 -1.63
C GLY A 163 3.54 5.22 -0.88
N HIS A 164 3.60 4.02 -0.33
CA HIS A 164 2.47 3.46 0.38
C HIS A 164 2.95 2.51 1.48
N THR A 165 2.26 2.53 2.62
CA THR A 165 2.56 1.65 3.76
C THR A 165 1.38 1.59 4.73
N PHE A 166 1.46 0.73 5.73
CA PHE A 166 0.41 0.53 6.73
C PHE A 166 0.51 1.57 7.84
N ILE A 167 -0.64 2.04 8.31
CA ILE A 167 -0.76 2.96 9.45
C ILE A 167 -1.55 2.37 10.61
N ASN A 168 -2.25 1.25 10.39
CA ASN A 168 -3.07 0.62 11.43
C ASN A 168 -3.29 -0.87 11.13
N ARG A 169 -3.65 -1.63 12.17
CA ARG A 169 -3.84 -3.08 12.15
C ARG A 169 -4.87 -3.49 13.21
N ALA A 170 -5.60 -4.56 12.95
CA ALA A 170 -6.46 -5.21 13.94
C ALA A 170 -6.51 -6.72 13.67
N LEU A 171 -6.40 -7.53 14.73
CA LEU A 171 -6.61 -8.97 14.62
C LEU A 171 -8.11 -9.26 14.58
N TYR A 172 -8.55 -9.97 13.56
CA TYR A 172 -9.91 -10.50 13.53
C TYR A 172 -10.03 -11.67 14.51
N LEU A 173 -10.90 -11.51 15.51
CA LEU A 173 -11.20 -12.54 16.50
C LEU A 173 -12.54 -13.19 16.16
N PRO A 174 -12.56 -14.45 15.69
CA PRO A 174 -13.81 -15.14 15.38
C PRO A 174 -14.69 -15.30 16.62
N ALA A 175 -16.01 -15.24 16.45
CA ALA A 175 -16.97 -15.37 17.56
C ALA A 175 -16.74 -16.66 18.39
N SER A 176 -16.36 -17.75 17.73
CA SER A 176 -16.05 -19.05 18.36
C SER A 176 -14.95 -19.00 19.43
N TRP A 177 -14.08 -17.98 19.40
CA TRP A 177 -13.08 -17.78 20.45
C TRP A 177 -13.71 -17.23 21.73
N LEU A 178 -14.69 -16.34 21.59
CA LEU A 178 -15.33 -15.68 22.72
C LEU A 178 -16.25 -16.62 23.50
N ASP A 179 -16.70 -17.70 22.84
CA ASP A 179 -17.44 -18.80 23.46
C ASP A 179 -16.54 -19.68 24.38
N ASP A 180 -15.21 -19.62 24.23
CA ASP A 180 -14.23 -20.35 25.05
C ASP A 180 -13.29 -19.38 25.79
N ARG A 181 -13.77 -18.90 26.94
CA ARG A 181 -13.03 -17.96 27.78
C ARG A 181 -11.69 -18.50 28.31
N GLY A 182 -11.60 -19.80 28.60
CA GLY A 182 -10.34 -20.42 29.00
C GLY A 182 -9.30 -20.38 27.87
N ARG A 183 -9.72 -20.56 26.62
CA ARG A 183 -8.85 -20.39 25.45
C ARG A 183 -8.43 -18.94 25.24
N CYS A 184 -9.34 -17.99 25.45
CA CYS A 184 -9.00 -16.56 25.45
C CYS A 184 -7.92 -16.22 26.48
N GLU A 185 -8.09 -16.65 27.73
CA GLU A 185 -7.14 -16.40 28.82
C GLU A 185 -5.75 -16.99 28.51
N ARG A 186 -5.69 -18.24 28.04
CA ARG A 186 -4.41 -18.88 27.64
C ARG A 186 -3.71 -18.15 26.50
N ALA A 187 -4.46 -17.52 25.60
CA ALA A 187 -3.92 -16.72 24.52
C ALA A 187 -3.69 -15.25 24.91
N GLY A 188 -4.02 -14.85 26.15
CA GLY A 188 -3.88 -13.47 26.64
C GLY A 188 -4.84 -12.48 26.00
N ILE A 189 -6.00 -12.94 25.52
CA ILE A 189 -7.05 -12.07 24.97
C ILE A 189 -7.71 -11.31 26.14
N PRO A 190 -7.92 -9.98 26.01
CA PRO A 190 -8.54 -9.17 27.07
C PRO A 190 -9.92 -9.69 27.49
N ALA A 191 -10.24 -9.53 28.77
CA ALA A 191 -11.49 -10.04 29.32
C ALA A 191 -12.72 -9.34 28.73
N ASP A 192 -12.58 -8.08 28.35
CA ASP A 192 -13.59 -7.23 27.74
C ASP A 192 -13.60 -7.31 26.20
N ALA A 193 -12.82 -8.22 25.59
CA ALA A 193 -12.85 -8.42 24.15
C ALA A 193 -14.24 -8.85 23.67
N THR A 194 -14.82 -8.06 22.76
CA THR A 194 -16.11 -8.34 22.13
C THR A 194 -15.95 -8.73 20.67
N PHE A 195 -16.94 -9.44 20.11
CA PHE A 195 -16.94 -9.77 18.69
C PHE A 195 -17.03 -8.50 17.84
N ALA A 196 -16.20 -8.42 16.81
CA ALA A 196 -16.25 -7.38 15.80
C ALA A 196 -16.03 -8.00 14.42
N THR A 197 -16.91 -7.70 13.48
CA THR A 197 -16.74 -8.09 12.08
C THR A 197 -15.56 -7.34 11.46
N LYS A 198 -14.99 -7.85 10.35
CA LYS A 198 -13.91 -7.15 9.64
C LYS A 198 -14.30 -5.71 9.24
N PRO A 199 -15.51 -5.44 8.70
CA PRO A 199 -15.96 -4.06 8.48
C PRO A 199 -16.04 -3.20 9.74
N GLN A 200 -16.43 -3.76 10.88
CA GLN A 200 -16.43 -3.01 12.15
C GLN A 200 -15.00 -2.66 12.59
N LEU A 201 -14.04 -3.59 12.46
CA LEU A 201 -12.63 -3.32 12.74
C LEU A 201 -12.07 -2.23 11.81
N ALA A 202 -12.34 -2.33 10.51
CA ALA A 202 -11.97 -1.31 9.53
C ALA A 202 -12.58 0.06 9.86
N LEU A 203 -13.86 0.12 10.23
CA LEU A 203 -14.53 1.35 10.63
C LEU A 203 -13.87 1.98 11.87
N GLN A 204 -13.50 1.18 12.87
CA GLN A 204 -12.76 1.66 14.04
C GLN A 204 -11.38 2.20 13.64
N MET A 205 -10.69 1.55 12.70
CA MET A 205 -9.38 1.99 12.20
C MET A 205 -9.48 3.31 11.41
N LEU A 206 -10.51 3.46 10.58
CA LEU A 206 -10.83 4.70 9.86
C LEU A 206 -11.15 5.84 10.82
N LYS A 207 -12.00 5.60 11.82
CA LYS A 207 -12.30 6.58 12.89
C LYS A 207 -11.03 7.08 13.54
N ARG A 208 -10.19 6.16 14.05
CA ARG A 208 -8.90 6.52 14.67
C ARG A 208 -7.95 7.29 13.75
N ALA A 209 -7.96 7.03 12.45
CA ALA A 209 -7.11 7.76 11.50
C ALA A 209 -7.66 9.16 11.22
N LEU A 210 -8.93 9.27 10.85
CA LEU A 210 -9.56 10.54 10.47
C LEU A 210 -9.80 11.47 11.68
N ASP A 211 -10.06 10.93 12.88
CA ASP A 211 -10.17 11.72 14.11
C ASP A 211 -8.79 12.22 14.59
N ALA A 212 -7.70 11.53 14.22
CA ALA A 212 -6.33 11.96 14.48
C ALA A 212 -5.79 12.94 13.42
N GLY A 213 -6.64 13.44 12.51
CA GLY A 213 -6.28 14.44 11.51
C GLY A 213 -5.60 13.90 10.25
N VAL A 214 -5.59 12.58 10.01
CA VAL A 214 -5.11 12.05 8.73
C VAL A 214 -6.04 12.52 7.61
N THR A 215 -5.50 13.27 6.65
CA THR A 215 -6.23 13.72 5.47
C THR A 215 -6.17 12.66 4.37
N ALA A 216 -7.30 12.36 3.74
CA ALA A 216 -7.35 11.45 2.61
C ALA A 216 -8.35 11.92 1.57
N ALA A 217 -7.94 11.94 0.30
CA ALA A 217 -8.82 12.23 -0.83
C ALA A 217 -9.86 11.12 -1.03
N TRP A 218 -9.50 9.86 -0.76
CA TRP A 218 -10.37 8.70 -0.96
C TRP A 218 -10.15 7.62 0.10
N VAL A 219 -11.23 6.95 0.49
CA VAL A 219 -11.22 5.65 1.16
C VAL A 219 -11.53 4.56 0.13
N VAL A 220 -10.70 3.53 0.08
CA VAL A 220 -10.79 2.44 -0.90
C VAL A 220 -10.76 1.09 -0.18
N GLY A 221 -11.54 0.14 -0.66
CA GLY A 221 -11.65 -1.18 -0.05
C GLY A 221 -12.33 -2.18 -0.98
N ASP A 222 -12.20 -3.45 -0.64
CA ASP A 222 -12.80 -4.55 -1.37
C ASP A 222 -14.32 -4.73 -1.10
N GLU A 223 -14.85 -5.85 -1.57
CA GLU A 223 -16.26 -6.20 -1.46
C GLU A 223 -16.74 -6.38 -0.01
N VAL A 224 -15.88 -6.88 0.89
CA VAL A 224 -16.24 -7.10 2.30
C VAL A 224 -16.63 -5.77 2.95
N TYR A 225 -15.87 -4.72 2.66
CA TYR A 225 -16.12 -3.37 3.19
C TYR A 225 -17.20 -2.64 2.40
N GLY A 226 -17.21 -2.79 1.08
CA GLY A 226 -18.17 -2.11 0.22
C GLY A 226 -19.59 -2.64 0.30
N GLN A 227 -19.81 -3.87 0.77
CA GLN A 227 -21.15 -4.37 1.07
C GLN A 227 -21.69 -3.85 2.42
N ASP A 228 -20.84 -3.48 3.38
CA ASP A 228 -21.27 -3.02 4.70
C ASP A 228 -21.89 -1.60 4.66
N SER A 229 -23.18 -1.51 4.97
CA SER A 229 -23.92 -0.24 4.92
C SER A 229 -23.52 0.75 6.01
N LYS A 230 -23.01 0.27 7.15
CA LYS A 230 -22.57 1.13 8.26
C LYS A 230 -21.27 1.84 7.91
N VAL A 231 -20.35 1.15 7.22
CA VAL A 231 -19.12 1.77 6.68
C VAL A 231 -19.48 2.88 5.70
N ARG A 232 -20.32 2.59 4.69
CA ARG A 232 -20.73 3.60 3.69
C ARG A 232 -21.41 4.80 4.34
N ARG A 233 -22.43 4.56 5.17
CA ARG A 233 -23.17 5.63 5.85
C ARG A 233 -22.27 6.52 6.71
N TRP A 234 -21.33 5.92 7.46
CA TRP A 234 -20.42 6.71 8.28
C TRP A 234 -19.48 7.58 7.43
N LEU A 235 -19.00 7.08 6.29
CA LEU A 235 -18.18 7.87 5.36
C LEU A 235 -18.99 9.02 4.75
N GLU A 236 -20.25 8.78 4.38
CA GLU A 236 -21.18 9.82 3.87
C GLU A 236 -21.48 10.89 4.93
N GLU A 237 -21.81 10.49 6.16
CA GLU A 237 -22.06 11.40 7.30
C GLU A 237 -20.84 12.28 7.59
N ARG A 238 -19.63 11.74 7.43
CA ARG A 238 -18.37 12.47 7.61
C ARG A 238 -17.92 13.26 6.36
N ARG A 239 -18.66 13.15 5.24
CA ARG A 239 -18.29 13.71 3.94
C ARG A 239 -16.89 13.27 3.47
N GLN A 240 -16.48 12.04 3.79
CA GLN A 240 -15.21 11.45 3.37
C GLN A 240 -15.41 10.67 2.06
N PRO A 241 -14.83 11.10 0.91
CA PRO A 241 -15.05 10.41 -0.35
C PRO A 241 -14.54 8.97 -0.32
N TYR A 242 -15.23 8.09 -1.03
CA TYR A 242 -14.88 6.67 -1.08
C TYR A 242 -15.19 6.01 -2.43
N VAL A 243 -14.45 4.94 -2.71
CA VAL A 243 -14.70 3.99 -3.80
C VAL A 243 -14.52 2.58 -3.24
N LEU A 244 -15.63 1.89 -2.99
CA LEU A 244 -15.60 0.56 -2.38
C LEU A 244 -16.16 -0.48 -3.36
N ALA A 245 -15.45 -1.59 -3.54
CA ALA A 245 -15.91 -2.65 -4.44
C ALA A 245 -17.19 -3.31 -3.90
N VAL A 246 -18.03 -3.82 -4.79
CA VAL A 246 -19.26 -4.55 -4.45
C VAL A 246 -19.50 -5.69 -5.43
N SER A 247 -20.30 -6.68 -5.02
CA SER A 247 -20.70 -7.76 -5.94
C SER A 247 -21.59 -7.25 -7.07
N SER A 248 -21.59 -8.00 -8.17
CA SER A 248 -22.56 -7.84 -9.26
C SER A 248 -24.02 -7.98 -8.80
N GLN A 249 -24.26 -8.68 -7.69
CA GLN A 249 -25.57 -8.88 -7.07
C GLN A 249 -26.00 -7.70 -6.19
N HIS A 250 -25.12 -6.73 -5.94
CA HIS A 250 -25.46 -5.52 -5.21
C HIS A 250 -26.64 -4.82 -5.90
N ARG A 251 -27.53 -4.23 -5.09
CA ARG A 251 -28.77 -3.64 -5.59
C ARG A 251 -28.83 -2.17 -5.24
N ILE A 252 -29.18 -1.36 -6.23
CA ILE A 252 -29.42 0.07 -6.05
C ILE A 252 -30.88 0.42 -6.37
N TRP A 253 -31.32 1.54 -5.84
CA TRP A 253 -32.58 2.16 -6.25
C TRP A 253 -32.31 3.14 -7.40
N ARG A 254 -33.06 2.99 -8.48
CA ARG A 254 -33.05 3.90 -9.63
C ARG A 254 -34.45 3.91 -10.25
N ASP A 255 -35.00 5.08 -10.53
CA ASP A 255 -36.34 5.26 -11.13
C ASP A 255 -37.43 4.44 -10.41
N PHE A 256 -37.43 4.49 -9.06
CA PHE A 256 -38.33 3.72 -8.18
C PHE A 256 -38.26 2.19 -8.33
N ARG A 257 -37.21 1.67 -8.98
CA ARG A 257 -36.96 0.24 -9.14
C ARG A 257 -35.67 -0.17 -8.45
N ARG A 258 -35.63 -1.42 -7.97
CA ARG A 258 -34.45 -2.03 -7.35
C ARG A 258 -33.74 -2.90 -8.38
N LEU A 259 -32.66 -2.38 -8.96
CA LEU A 259 -31.88 -3.04 -10.01
C LEU A 259 -30.61 -3.68 -9.46
N LYS A 260 -30.21 -4.83 -10.02
CA LYS A 260 -28.88 -5.39 -9.77
C LYS A 260 -27.83 -4.64 -10.58
N LEU A 261 -26.60 -4.57 -10.09
CA LEU A 261 -25.52 -3.94 -10.85
C LEU A 261 -25.20 -4.68 -12.15
N SER A 262 -25.37 -6.01 -12.17
CA SER A 262 -25.26 -6.80 -13.41
C SER A 262 -26.31 -6.43 -14.47
N GLU A 263 -27.49 -5.96 -14.07
CA GLU A 263 -28.53 -5.52 -15.01
C GLU A 263 -28.31 -4.07 -15.44
N LEU A 264 -27.69 -3.27 -14.57
CA LEU A 264 -27.39 -1.87 -14.81
C LEU A 264 -26.24 -1.68 -15.79
N VAL A 265 -25.20 -2.52 -15.72
CA VAL A 265 -24.05 -2.41 -16.63
C VAL A 265 -24.45 -2.62 -18.10
N ASP A 266 -25.42 -3.51 -18.36
CA ASP A 266 -25.96 -3.78 -19.70
C ASP A 266 -26.70 -2.57 -20.29
N GLN A 267 -27.13 -1.63 -19.44
CA GLN A 267 -27.83 -0.41 -19.85
C GLN A 267 -26.88 0.77 -20.11
N ILE A 268 -25.57 0.62 -19.83
CA ILE A 268 -24.59 1.70 -20.03
C ILE A 268 -24.23 1.80 -21.53
N PRO A 269 -24.54 2.93 -22.20
CA PRO A 269 -24.23 3.10 -23.61
C PRO A 269 -22.73 2.98 -23.89
N ALA A 270 -22.34 2.40 -25.03
CA ALA A 270 -20.94 2.21 -25.42
C ALA A 270 -20.10 3.51 -25.37
N LYS A 271 -20.71 4.66 -25.67
CA LYS A 271 -20.06 5.98 -25.65
C LYS A 271 -19.66 6.48 -24.24
N GLU A 272 -20.29 5.96 -23.19
CA GLU A 272 -20.01 6.32 -21.79
C GLU A 272 -18.81 5.55 -21.22
N TRP A 273 -18.32 4.54 -21.95
CA TRP A 273 -17.13 3.79 -21.58
C TRP A 273 -15.88 4.51 -22.08
N HIS A 274 -14.99 4.85 -21.15
CA HIS A 274 -13.73 5.51 -21.44
C HIS A 274 -12.54 4.67 -21.00
N ARG A 275 -11.57 4.50 -21.90
CA ARG A 275 -10.33 3.79 -21.59
C ARG A 275 -9.42 4.66 -20.73
N LEU A 276 -9.15 4.20 -19.51
CA LEU A 276 -8.31 4.91 -18.55
C LEU A 276 -7.40 3.92 -17.81
N SER A 277 -6.25 4.41 -17.35
CA SER A 277 -5.33 3.63 -16.56
C SER A 277 -5.75 3.57 -15.08
N ALA A 278 -5.75 2.37 -14.49
CA ALA A 278 -5.89 2.12 -13.05
C ALA A 278 -4.56 2.30 -12.28
N GLY A 279 -3.66 3.13 -12.81
CA GLY A 279 -2.28 3.25 -12.33
C GLY A 279 -1.29 2.31 -13.04
N ASN A 280 -0.02 2.46 -12.66
CA ASN A 280 1.07 1.64 -13.19
C ASN A 280 0.97 0.21 -12.65
N GLY A 281 1.07 -0.80 -13.51
CA GLY A 281 1.33 -2.18 -13.11
C GLY A 281 2.83 -2.46 -12.98
N SER A 282 3.18 -3.71 -12.68
CA SER A 282 4.57 -4.15 -12.51
C SER A 282 5.44 -3.93 -13.76
N LYS A 283 4.85 -3.96 -14.96
CA LYS A 283 5.53 -3.76 -16.26
C LYS A 283 4.96 -2.63 -17.12
N GLU A 284 3.63 -2.46 -17.20
CA GLU A 284 2.95 -1.42 -17.99
C GLU A 284 1.73 -0.85 -17.24
N PRO A 285 1.20 0.34 -17.62
CA PRO A 285 -0.06 0.84 -17.07
C PRO A 285 -1.20 -0.16 -17.26
N ARG A 286 -2.02 -0.34 -16.23
CA ARG A 286 -3.16 -1.25 -16.30
C ARG A 286 -4.34 -0.52 -16.93
N TRP A 287 -4.64 -0.85 -18.17
CA TRP A 287 -5.72 -0.23 -18.93
C TRP A 287 -7.03 -0.99 -18.73
N TYR A 288 -8.09 -0.25 -18.42
CA TYR A 288 -9.46 -0.76 -18.34
C TYR A 288 -10.40 0.24 -19.03
N ASP A 289 -11.56 -0.25 -19.44
CA ASP A 289 -12.65 0.63 -19.83
C ASP A 289 -13.48 0.94 -18.57
N TRP A 290 -13.78 2.22 -18.35
CA TRP A 290 -14.48 2.71 -17.17
C TRP A 290 -15.74 3.45 -17.55
N ALA A 291 -16.80 3.29 -16.75
CA ALA A 291 -18.00 4.09 -16.84
C ALA A 291 -18.49 4.46 -15.43
N TYR A 292 -19.16 5.59 -15.30
CA TYR A 292 -19.74 6.04 -14.03
C TYR A 292 -21.22 6.39 -14.22
N ALA A 293 -22.09 5.76 -13.42
CA ALA A 293 -23.51 6.05 -13.38
C ALA A 293 -23.85 6.73 -12.05
N CYS A 294 -24.24 8.00 -12.11
CA CYS A 294 -24.74 8.73 -10.95
C CYS A 294 -26.07 8.12 -10.47
N CYS A 295 -26.21 7.90 -9.16
CA CYS A 295 -27.47 7.58 -8.52
C CYS A 295 -28.01 8.89 -7.94
N GLU A 296 -29.01 9.49 -8.60
CA GLU A 296 -29.55 10.78 -8.18
C GLU A 296 -30.05 10.72 -6.72
N GLY A 297 -29.55 11.62 -5.89
CA GLY A 297 -30.04 11.87 -4.53
C GLY A 297 -30.68 13.26 -4.43
N PRO A 298 -31.50 13.53 -3.39
CA PRO A 298 -32.27 14.77 -3.28
C PRO A 298 -31.43 16.06 -3.13
N GLU A 299 -30.12 15.96 -2.83
CA GLU A 299 -29.19 17.09 -2.79
C GLU A 299 -28.09 17.00 -3.87
N PRO A 300 -28.40 17.32 -5.15
CA PRO A 300 -27.46 17.14 -6.26
C PRO A 300 -26.21 18.05 -6.22
N LYS A 301 -26.11 19.01 -5.29
CA LYS A 301 -25.09 20.08 -5.33
C LYS A 301 -23.91 19.92 -4.36
N SER A 302 -23.97 19.03 -3.37
CA SER A 302 -22.88 18.91 -2.37
C SER A 302 -22.25 17.51 -2.30
N TRP A 303 -23.02 16.44 -2.59
CA TRP A 303 -22.55 15.06 -2.52
C TRP A 303 -23.28 14.19 -3.53
N GLN A 304 -22.52 13.39 -4.27
CA GLN A 304 -23.01 12.46 -5.27
C GLN A 304 -22.67 11.04 -4.87
N CYS A 305 -23.66 10.16 -4.93
CA CYS A 305 -23.46 8.72 -4.86
C CYS A 305 -23.66 8.12 -6.25
N GLY A 306 -22.94 7.06 -6.57
CA GLY A 306 -23.03 6.43 -7.88
C GLY A 306 -22.32 5.09 -7.95
N ILE A 307 -22.37 4.49 -9.13
CA ILE A 307 -21.72 3.22 -9.43
C ILE A 307 -20.63 3.46 -10.46
N LEU A 308 -19.41 3.06 -10.11
CA LEU A 308 -18.28 3.00 -11.04
C LEU A 308 -18.16 1.56 -11.55
N PHE A 309 -18.02 1.42 -12.85
CA PHE A 309 -17.79 0.16 -13.53
C PHE A 309 -16.37 0.15 -14.07
N ARG A 310 -15.69 -0.99 -13.88
CA ARG A 310 -14.40 -1.28 -14.50
C ARG A 310 -14.54 -2.55 -15.31
N ARG A 311 -14.32 -2.47 -16.61
CA ARG A 311 -14.40 -3.59 -17.54
C ARG A 311 -13.01 -3.91 -18.10
N SER A 312 -12.69 -5.19 -18.18
CA SER A 312 -11.46 -5.64 -18.85
C SER A 312 -11.47 -5.27 -20.34
N VAL A 313 -10.31 -4.85 -20.84
CA VAL A 313 -10.13 -4.51 -22.26
C VAL A 313 -10.15 -5.77 -23.14
N THR A 314 -9.66 -6.90 -22.60
CA THR A 314 -9.54 -8.16 -23.34
C THR A 314 -10.77 -9.04 -23.19
N ASP A 315 -11.47 -8.94 -22.07
CA ASP A 315 -12.72 -9.66 -21.80
C ASP A 315 -13.79 -8.68 -21.30
N PRO A 316 -14.62 -8.12 -22.20
CA PRO A 316 -15.66 -7.18 -21.82
C PRO A 316 -16.71 -7.73 -20.85
N SER A 317 -16.79 -9.05 -20.64
CA SER A 317 -17.69 -9.66 -19.65
C SER A 317 -17.14 -9.63 -18.22
N ASP A 318 -15.82 -9.47 -18.07
CA ASP A 318 -15.16 -9.29 -16.77
C ASP A 318 -15.32 -7.83 -16.30
N VAL A 319 -16.34 -7.63 -15.47
CA VAL A 319 -16.70 -6.34 -14.90
C VAL A 319 -16.58 -6.36 -13.37
N THR A 320 -15.87 -5.37 -12.84
CA THR A 320 -15.83 -5.05 -11.41
C THR A 320 -16.69 -3.82 -11.13
N TYR A 321 -17.41 -3.85 -10.02
CA TYR A 321 -18.37 -2.83 -9.63
C TYR A 321 -17.92 -2.15 -8.34
N TYR A 322 -18.12 -0.83 -8.26
CA TYR A 322 -17.80 -0.06 -7.07
C TYR A 322 -18.94 0.89 -6.73
N VAL A 323 -19.27 0.99 -5.44
CA VAL A 323 -20.10 2.09 -4.92
C VAL A 323 -19.19 3.28 -4.63
N VAL A 324 -19.61 4.44 -5.09
CA VAL A 324 -18.90 5.71 -4.96
C VAL A 324 -19.77 6.67 -4.15
N GLY A 325 -19.15 7.40 -3.23
CA GLY A 325 -19.71 8.59 -2.61
C GLY A 325 -18.65 9.68 -2.57
N ALA A 326 -18.92 10.85 -3.14
CA ALA A 326 -17.95 11.94 -3.19
C ALA A 326 -18.60 13.32 -3.40
N ILE A 327 -17.82 14.38 -3.15
CA ILE A 327 -18.23 15.76 -3.41
C ILE A 327 -18.18 16.04 -4.92
N ALA A 328 -19.25 16.62 -5.46
CA ALA A 328 -19.33 17.00 -6.87
C ALA A 328 -18.50 18.27 -7.18
N PRO A 329 -17.97 18.43 -8.41
CA PRO A 329 -18.06 17.51 -9.55
C PRO A 329 -17.05 16.36 -9.47
N ILE A 330 -17.50 15.15 -9.81
CA ILE A 330 -16.66 13.95 -9.82
C ILE A 330 -16.07 13.73 -11.20
N LEU A 331 -14.76 13.52 -11.27
CA LEU A 331 -14.04 13.25 -12.51
C LEU A 331 -13.77 11.75 -12.64
N LEU A 332 -14.15 11.14 -13.76
CA LEU A 332 -13.97 9.69 -13.98
C LEU A 332 -12.52 9.23 -13.80
N ARG A 333 -11.55 10.05 -14.20
CA ARG A 333 -10.11 9.78 -13.98
C ARG A 333 -9.73 9.68 -12.49
N ALA A 334 -10.38 10.46 -11.62
CA ALA A 334 -10.12 10.44 -10.19
C ALA A 334 -10.68 9.15 -9.58
N LEU A 335 -11.87 8.74 -10.02
CA LEU A 335 -12.47 7.46 -9.64
C LEU A 335 -11.63 6.26 -10.09
N ALA A 336 -11.18 6.24 -11.34
CA ALA A 336 -10.32 5.19 -11.87
C ALA A 336 -8.98 5.11 -11.12
N CYS A 337 -8.40 6.26 -10.76
CA CYS A 337 -7.19 6.34 -9.94
C CYS A 337 -7.42 5.81 -8.52
N ALA A 338 -8.51 6.21 -7.87
CA ALA A 338 -8.89 5.74 -6.54
C ALA A 338 -9.13 4.21 -6.53
N ALA A 339 -9.97 3.69 -7.43
CA ALA A 339 -10.20 2.25 -7.56
C ALA A 339 -8.90 1.47 -7.86
N GLY A 340 -8.02 2.04 -8.68
CA GLY A 340 -6.73 1.45 -9.02
C GLY A 340 -5.73 1.39 -7.86
N SER A 341 -5.86 2.30 -6.88
CA SER A 341 -5.00 2.36 -5.70
C SER A 341 -5.14 1.16 -4.77
N ARG A 342 -6.23 0.39 -4.86
CA ARG A 342 -6.42 -0.84 -4.07
C ARG A 342 -5.23 -1.80 -4.20
N TRP A 343 -4.62 -1.86 -5.37
CA TRP A 343 -3.43 -2.70 -5.63
C TRP A 343 -2.22 -2.37 -4.74
N THR A 344 -2.11 -1.13 -4.27
CA THR A 344 -0.97 -0.72 -3.43
C THR A 344 -0.93 -1.49 -2.11
N ILE A 345 -2.09 -1.86 -1.53
CA ILE A 345 -2.07 -2.65 -0.29
C ILE A 345 -1.65 -4.10 -0.53
N GLU A 346 -1.97 -4.66 -1.69
CA GLU A 346 -1.50 -5.99 -2.10
C GLU A 346 0.03 -6.00 -2.26
N GLU A 347 0.59 -5.00 -2.94
CA GLU A 347 2.05 -4.82 -3.02
C GLU A 347 2.68 -4.66 -1.64
N SER A 348 2.07 -3.86 -0.74
CA SER A 348 2.54 -3.72 0.64
C SER A 348 2.46 -5.02 1.43
N PHE A 349 1.46 -5.87 1.21
CA PHE A 349 1.40 -7.18 1.87
C PHE A 349 2.50 -8.11 1.35
N GLU A 350 2.71 -8.15 0.04
CA GLU A 350 3.77 -8.97 -0.56
C GLU A 350 5.15 -8.55 -0.03
N SER A 351 5.45 -7.25 -0.06
CA SER A 351 6.72 -6.73 0.45
C SER A 351 6.85 -6.86 1.97
N ALA A 352 5.78 -6.65 2.74
CA ALA A 352 5.86 -6.78 4.19
C ALA A 352 6.08 -8.22 4.65
N LYS A 353 5.48 -9.20 3.96
CA LYS A 353 5.70 -10.62 4.24
C LYS A 353 7.11 -11.06 3.84
N GLY A 354 7.51 -10.75 2.59
CA GLY A 354 8.80 -11.15 2.06
C GLY A 354 9.99 -10.52 2.79
N ASP A 355 9.94 -9.20 3.03
CA ASP A 355 11.14 -8.47 3.42
C ASP A 355 11.24 -8.21 4.93
N VAL A 356 10.12 -7.93 5.61
CA VAL A 356 10.10 -7.61 7.07
C VAL A 356 9.37 -8.65 7.91
N GLY A 357 9.07 -9.82 7.31
CA GLY A 357 8.59 -10.99 8.02
C GLY A 357 7.25 -10.84 8.71
N LEU A 358 6.32 -10.07 8.11
CA LEU A 358 4.97 -9.86 8.62
C LEU A 358 4.22 -11.18 8.91
N ASP A 359 4.57 -12.29 8.25
CA ASP A 359 4.01 -13.62 8.45
C ASP A 359 5.01 -14.67 8.98
N HIS A 360 6.26 -14.29 9.24
CA HIS A 360 7.32 -15.18 9.70
C HIS A 360 7.31 -15.44 11.22
N TYR A 361 6.48 -14.70 11.96
CA TYR A 361 6.45 -14.72 13.42
C TYR A 361 5.95 -16.02 14.05
N GLU A 362 6.44 -16.26 15.26
CA GLU A 362 6.10 -17.42 16.09
C GLU A 362 5.25 -17.05 17.32
N VAL A 363 4.91 -15.77 17.48
CA VAL A 363 4.04 -15.29 18.57
C VAL A 363 2.66 -15.96 18.52
N ARG A 364 2.14 -16.28 19.70
CA ARG A 364 0.84 -16.95 19.87
C ARG A 364 -0.16 -16.14 20.67
N SER A 365 0.31 -15.23 21.53
CA SER A 365 -0.57 -14.42 22.37
C SER A 365 -1.13 -13.23 21.60
N TRP A 366 -2.28 -12.73 22.05
CA TRP A 366 -2.91 -11.51 21.58
C TRP A 366 -1.91 -10.34 21.57
N THR A 367 -1.32 -10.06 22.73
CA THR A 367 -0.32 -8.98 22.89
C THR A 367 0.90 -9.19 22.00
N GLY A 368 1.42 -10.42 21.90
CA GLY A 368 2.56 -10.74 21.06
C GLY A 368 2.28 -10.47 19.59
N TRP A 369 1.08 -10.82 19.10
CA TRP A 369 0.65 -10.52 17.73
C TRP A 369 0.64 -9.02 17.47
N TYR A 370 -0.06 -8.25 18.31
CA TYR A 370 -0.13 -6.80 18.13
C TYR A 370 1.26 -6.17 18.12
N ARG A 371 2.15 -6.58 19.02
CA ARG A 371 3.51 -6.05 19.11
C ARG A 371 4.38 -6.38 17.91
N HIS A 372 4.42 -7.65 17.50
CA HIS A 372 5.19 -8.05 16.32
C HIS A 372 4.71 -7.30 15.09
N VAL A 373 3.39 -7.29 14.86
CA VAL A 373 2.84 -6.65 13.67
C VAL A 373 3.12 -5.15 13.70
N THR A 374 3.04 -4.43 14.84
CA THR A 374 3.44 -3.00 14.88
C THR A 374 4.87 -2.80 14.41
N LEU A 375 5.80 -3.60 14.93
CA LEU A 375 7.22 -3.46 14.63
C LEU A 375 7.52 -3.85 13.18
N ALA A 376 6.82 -4.84 12.63
CA ALA A 376 6.90 -5.16 11.20
C ALA A 376 6.37 -4.01 10.32
N LEU A 377 5.27 -3.35 10.72
CA LEU A 377 4.78 -2.17 10.00
C LEU A 377 5.77 -0.99 10.07
N TRP A 378 6.42 -0.77 11.22
CA TRP A 378 7.51 0.20 11.36
C TRP A 378 8.68 -0.13 10.45
N ALA A 379 9.18 -1.36 10.48
CA ALA A 379 10.23 -1.82 9.59
C ALA A 379 9.84 -1.62 8.11
N HIS A 380 8.57 -1.82 7.78
CA HIS A 380 8.07 -1.58 6.43
C HIS A 380 8.14 -0.11 6.00
N ALA A 381 7.79 0.81 6.90
CA ALA A 381 7.68 2.24 6.63
C ALA A 381 9.02 2.99 6.57
N LEU A 382 10.10 2.43 7.14
CA LEU A 382 11.39 3.12 7.24
C LEU A 382 12.08 3.36 5.87
N PRO A 383 13.00 4.35 5.77
CA PRO A 383 13.58 4.79 4.49
C PRO A 383 14.48 3.79 3.75
N ASP A 384 14.94 2.71 4.39
CA ASP A 384 15.56 1.54 3.73
C ASP A 384 14.70 0.27 3.82
N GLY A 385 13.48 0.42 4.32
CA GLY A 385 12.45 -0.59 4.32
C GLY A 385 11.88 -0.85 2.91
N PRO A 386 11.05 -1.88 2.75
CA PRO A 386 10.48 -2.27 1.47
C PRO A 386 9.62 -1.18 0.82
N ALA A 387 8.86 -0.40 1.60
CA ALA A 387 8.03 0.70 1.09
C ALA A 387 8.88 1.72 0.33
N SER A 388 10.05 2.06 0.87
CA SER A 388 10.97 3.01 0.26
C SER A 388 11.73 2.41 -0.93
N ARG A 389 11.99 1.09 -0.95
CA ARG A 389 12.58 0.39 -2.09
C ARG A 389 11.62 0.30 -3.27
N CYS A 390 10.33 0.02 -3.02
CA CYS A 390 9.26 0.11 -4.03
C CYS A 390 9.11 1.54 -4.58
N ARG A 391 9.24 2.56 -3.72
CA ARG A 391 9.32 3.98 -4.12
C ARG A 391 10.52 4.26 -5.03
N ARG A 392 11.73 3.79 -4.67
CA ARG A 392 12.96 3.98 -5.48
C ARG A 392 12.85 3.32 -6.85
N ARG A 393 12.39 2.07 -6.92
CA ARG A 393 12.15 1.34 -8.20
C ARG A 393 11.14 2.06 -9.10
N SER A 394 10.07 2.61 -8.54
CA SER A 394 9.05 3.37 -9.29
C SER A 394 9.57 4.73 -9.78
N ALA A 395 10.40 5.41 -9.00
CA ALA A 395 11.05 6.67 -9.37
C ALA A 395 12.13 6.47 -10.46
N GLU A 396 12.91 5.39 -10.39
CA GLU A 396 13.90 5.01 -11.41
C GLU A 396 13.23 4.68 -12.74
N LYS A 397 12.13 3.92 -12.73
CA LYS A 397 11.32 3.66 -13.96
C LYS A 397 10.81 4.97 -14.59
N LYS A 398 10.38 5.95 -13.79
CA LYS A 398 9.97 7.27 -14.29
C LYS A 398 11.15 8.07 -14.89
N LYS A 399 12.33 8.05 -14.27
CA LYS A 399 13.54 8.71 -14.81
C LYS A 399 14.01 8.10 -16.13
N VAL A 400 14.01 6.76 -16.26
CA VAL A 400 14.41 6.06 -17.50
C VAL A 400 13.44 6.36 -18.66
N ARG A 401 12.13 6.53 -18.39
CA ARG A 401 11.15 6.96 -19.40
C ARG A 401 11.40 8.41 -19.86
N PHE A 402 11.75 9.31 -18.94
CA PHE A 402 12.05 10.71 -19.26
C PHE A 402 13.37 10.89 -20.03
N THR A 403 14.39 10.07 -19.75
CA THR A 403 15.66 10.10 -20.49
C THR A 403 15.55 9.46 -21.87
N ARG A 404 14.71 8.43 -22.06
CA ARG A 404 14.37 7.90 -23.40
C ARG A 404 13.55 8.88 -24.23
N SER A 405 12.65 9.65 -23.63
CA SER A 405 11.86 10.68 -24.33
C SER A 405 12.70 11.89 -24.79
N ARG A 406 13.90 12.10 -24.25
CA ARG A 406 14.79 13.22 -24.65
C ARG A 406 15.86 12.85 -25.70
N ARG A 407 15.93 11.59 -26.13
CA ARG A 407 16.81 11.16 -27.24
C ARG A 407 16.00 10.77 -28.47
N SER A 408 15.24 11.72 -29.02
CA SER A 408 14.90 11.74 -30.45
C SER A 408 14.41 13.12 -30.85
N ALA A 409 15.36 14.01 -31.12
CA ALA A 409 15.18 15.22 -31.91
C ALA A 409 16.57 15.66 -32.38
N ALA A 410 17.10 14.96 -33.40
CA ALA A 410 18.19 15.48 -34.20
C ALA A 410 17.57 16.39 -35.28
N PRO A 411 18.11 17.60 -35.53
CA PRO A 411 17.63 18.47 -36.59
C PRO A 411 18.11 17.96 -37.95
N VAL A 412 17.19 17.89 -38.92
CA VAL A 412 17.53 17.62 -40.32
C VAL A 412 17.87 18.96 -40.98
N ASP A 413 19.16 19.27 -41.07
CA ASP A 413 19.68 20.33 -41.94
C ASP A 413 19.88 19.77 -43.35
N GLY A 414 19.15 20.33 -44.33
CA GLY A 414 19.36 20.08 -45.76
C GLY A 414 20.33 21.10 -46.37
N PRO A 415 21.14 20.73 -47.38
CA PRO A 415 22.09 21.66 -48.00
C PRO A 415 21.45 22.49 -49.12
N ARG A 416 21.86 23.77 -49.24
CA ARG A 416 21.45 24.69 -50.31
C ARG A 416 22.48 24.77 -51.45
N GLY A 417 22.01 24.50 -52.68
CA GLY A 417 22.35 25.14 -53.97
C GLY A 417 23.78 25.03 -54.52
N PRO A 418 24.09 25.58 -55.73
CA PRO A 418 23.23 26.40 -56.61
C PRO A 418 23.29 26.01 -58.12
N THR A 419 22.48 26.71 -58.96
CA THR A 419 22.86 27.43 -60.21
C THR A 419 21.80 27.31 -61.34
N SER A 420 21.21 28.46 -61.66
CA SER A 420 20.79 29.02 -62.97
C SER A 420 20.49 28.09 -64.16
N ALA A 421 19.33 28.26 -64.79
CA ALA A 421 19.20 29.07 -66.03
C ALA A 421 17.91 28.74 -66.83
N LEU A 422 17.23 29.80 -67.32
CA LEU A 422 16.49 29.91 -68.59
C LEU A 422 15.17 29.09 -68.68
N VAL A 423 13.98 29.57 -69.06
CA VAL A 423 13.54 30.66 -69.96
C VAL A 423 12.12 31.12 -69.56
N ALA A 424 11.97 32.44 -69.46
CA ALA A 424 10.90 33.37 -69.88
C ALA A 424 9.43 32.94 -70.23
N PRO A 425 8.49 33.94 -70.25
CA PRO A 425 7.09 33.82 -69.80
C PRO A 425 6.04 34.26 -70.85
N LEU A 426 4.82 34.60 -70.38
CA LEU A 426 3.65 35.21 -71.05
C LEU A 426 2.67 34.19 -71.68
N GLU A 427 1.35 34.27 -71.49
CA GLU A 427 0.49 35.46 -71.36
C GLU A 427 -0.80 35.13 -70.57
N ARG A 428 -1.34 36.12 -69.85
CA ARG A 428 -2.67 36.07 -69.23
C ARG A 428 -3.67 36.61 -70.22
N ALA A 429 -4.69 35.78 -70.45
CA ALA A 429 -5.99 36.15 -70.99
C ALA A 429 -5.78 37.00 -72.27
N SER A 430 -6.55 37.96 -72.70
CA SER A 430 -7.80 38.48 -72.21
C SER A 430 -7.58 39.42 -71.04
#